data_AF-A0A8J2EIH8-F1
#
_entry.id   AF-A0A8J2EIH8-F1
#
_cell.length_a   1.000
_cell.length_b   1.000
_cell.length_c   1.000
_cell.angle_alpha   90.00
_cell.angle_beta   90.00
_cell.angle_gamma   90.00
#
_symmetry.space_group_name_H-M   'P 1'
#
loop_
_entity.id
_entity.type
_entity.pdbx_description
1 polymer ?
#
loop_
_entity_poly.entity_id
_entity_poly.type
_entity_poly.pdbx_seq_one_letter_code
_entity_poly.pdbx_strand_id
1 'polypeptide(L)'
;MQLLSAFAELQFREVKFLRLLAQAFLQKIRQQALADPPPLEDGDATRAGQHVSADHQHLVHDREANKSSSFPVGQVCATMRAYANLRMRHPDFFAATARVVHPRVKDLSEKEAAFLLHALVLRTVSDKVYQQHADAQHEEAELSSTKSRRAFGPGGGQTSQQTASVISESSIIELPDLELMKALLATIHGHRAQLKYQSIFQLQIFELFLKHLCHPSFYETQLDFDAKQLLRKARHVHVAVDDYMAQSSRMHRTVSSYLSRVGLSHRSEVQLGPFSLDIVIGDDVVLEIDGPSHFFRETNTRLPSSLLKHSLLRALGFKVRHLAWQEWLQCTTRERKLLYAASLWRDVLPSHLFSASAKQGPTSQGAFTAPPEKKTWSSTSSMIKKEEVDKFPPACPEEAVQDEKRDNIEYTRNGTGARPAAAEGSKEQRGYELADEKLLVSTLCEGDSGLLSAADLDFLRTPAMGDILEMVNQRRQDEVAEIYLQTKGRTQEAQAYQSEEEEIVAKFRHLVKKKTKTKLDADAQATKAGDRVKLAAATATRLQGVVTDMSILSENDVHLNALLHE
;
A
#
# COMPACT_ATOMS: atom_id res chain seq x y z
N MET A 1 -20.62 -9.84 -21.36
CA MET A 1 -19.21 -10.16 -21.65
C MET A 1 -18.38 -8.94 -21.98
N GLN A 2 -18.49 -8.31 -23.16
CA GLN A 2 -17.71 -7.09 -23.48
C GLN A 2 -17.80 -6.01 -22.38
N LEU A 3 -19.01 -5.69 -21.90
CA LEU A 3 -19.21 -4.81 -20.74
C LEU A 3 -18.46 -5.29 -19.48
N LEU A 4 -18.52 -6.59 -19.13
CA LEU A 4 -17.79 -7.14 -17.98
C LEU A 4 -16.26 -7.00 -18.13
N SER A 5 -15.73 -7.18 -19.35
CA SER A 5 -14.31 -6.96 -19.64
C SER A 5 -13.92 -5.50 -19.46
N ALA A 6 -14.68 -4.57 -20.06
CA ALA A 6 -14.45 -3.14 -19.92
C ALA A 6 -14.56 -2.68 -18.46
N PHE A 7 -15.56 -3.17 -17.70
CA PHE A 7 -15.69 -2.86 -16.28
C PHE A 7 -14.55 -3.46 -15.42
N ALA A 8 -14.00 -4.62 -15.81
CA ALA A 8 -12.82 -5.19 -15.15
C ALA A 8 -11.54 -4.38 -15.42
N GLU A 9 -11.38 -3.87 -16.64
CA GLU A 9 -10.25 -3.03 -17.06
C GLU A 9 -10.33 -1.63 -16.44
N LEU A 10 -11.52 -1.02 -16.40
CA LEU A 10 -11.81 0.26 -15.75
C LEU A 10 -11.89 0.18 -14.21
N GLN A 11 -11.60 -0.98 -13.61
CA GLN A 11 -11.72 -1.26 -12.17
C GLN A 11 -13.07 -0.84 -11.56
N PHE A 12 -14.17 -0.99 -12.28
CA PHE A 12 -15.50 -0.57 -11.83
C PHE A 12 -15.95 -1.40 -10.62
N ARG A 13 -16.25 -0.76 -9.49
CA ARG A 13 -16.41 -1.43 -8.17
C ARG A 13 -17.87 -1.62 -7.71
N GLU A 14 -18.88 -1.41 -8.56
CA GLU A 14 -20.28 -1.46 -8.14
C GLU A 14 -20.83 -2.90 -8.04
N VAL A 15 -20.71 -3.48 -6.84
CA VAL A 15 -21.02 -4.89 -6.53
C VAL A 15 -22.45 -5.31 -6.94
N LYS A 16 -23.45 -4.43 -6.82
CA LYS A 16 -24.85 -4.73 -7.17
C LYS A 16 -25.01 -5.07 -8.65
N PHE A 17 -24.52 -4.18 -9.52
CA PHE A 17 -24.58 -4.34 -10.97
C PHE A 17 -23.76 -5.54 -11.46
N LEU A 18 -22.58 -5.75 -10.86
CA LEU A 18 -21.72 -6.90 -11.16
C LEU A 18 -22.37 -8.24 -10.74
N ARG A 19 -23.11 -8.29 -9.62
CA ARG A 19 -23.91 -9.47 -9.22
C ARG A 19 -25.03 -9.77 -10.21
N LEU A 20 -25.72 -8.77 -10.75
CA LEU A 20 -26.78 -8.96 -11.76
C LEU A 20 -26.21 -9.48 -13.09
N LEU A 21 -25.12 -8.87 -13.58
CA LEU A 21 -24.42 -9.36 -14.77
C LEU A 21 -23.89 -10.80 -14.58
N ALA A 22 -23.44 -11.13 -13.37
CA ALA A 22 -22.98 -12.46 -13.03
C ALA A 22 -24.09 -13.51 -13.08
N GLN A 23 -25.26 -13.21 -12.51
CA GLN A 23 -26.44 -14.07 -12.57
C GLN A 23 -26.93 -14.28 -14.01
N ALA A 24 -26.96 -13.22 -14.82
CA ALA A 24 -27.32 -13.31 -16.24
C ALA A 24 -26.30 -14.16 -17.05
N PHE A 25 -25.00 -14.02 -16.78
CA PHE A 25 -23.98 -14.85 -17.43
C PHE A 25 -24.08 -16.33 -17.03
N LEU A 26 -24.26 -16.61 -15.74
CA LEU A 26 -24.50 -17.95 -15.22
C LEU A 26 -25.77 -18.59 -15.80
N GLN A 27 -26.85 -17.83 -15.93
CA GLN A 27 -28.07 -18.29 -16.58
C GLN A 27 -27.82 -18.67 -18.03
N LYS A 28 -27.03 -17.88 -18.77
CA LYS A 28 -26.66 -18.19 -20.16
C LYS A 28 -25.72 -19.40 -20.28
N ILE A 29 -24.74 -19.55 -19.38
CA ILE A 29 -23.92 -20.78 -19.28
C ILE A 29 -24.81 -22.00 -19.02
N ARG A 30 -25.72 -21.93 -18.04
CA ARG A 30 -26.63 -23.03 -17.71
C ARG A 30 -27.57 -23.35 -18.87
N GLN A 31 -28.05 -22.35 -19.61
CA GLN A 31 -28.85 -22.55 -20.83
C GLN A 31 -28.06 -23.27 -21.93
N GLN A 32 -26.77 -22.99 -22.09
CA GLN A 32 -25.92 -23.73 -23.05
C GLN A 32 -25.63 -25.16 -22.59
N ALA A 33 -25.28 -25.36 -21.32
CA ALA A 33 -25.06 -26.68 -20.72
C ALA A 33 -26.36 -27.53 -20.54
N LEU A 34 -27.53 -26.96 -20.89
CA LEU A 34 -28.81 -27.67 -21.03
C LEU A 34 -29.20 -27.89 -22.49
N ALA A 35 -28.59 -27.16 -23.44
CA ALA A 35 -28.75 -27.38 -24.88
C ALA A 35 -27.85 -28.54 -25.35
N ASP A 36 -26.61 -28.58 -24.86
CA ASP A 36 -25.74 -29.75 -24.91
C ASP A 36 -25.73 -30.41 -23.52
N PRO A 37 -26.65 -31.35 -23.22
CA PRO A 37 -26.48 -32.19 -22.05
C PRO A 37 -25.15 -32.95 -22.17
N PRO A 38 -24.42 -33.19 -21.06
CA PRO A 38 -23.27 -34.09 -21.11
C PRO A 38 -23.75 -35.45 -21.64
N PRO A 39 -22.93 -36.17 -22.44
CA PRO A 39 -23.26 -37.54 -22.80
C PRO A 39 -23.52 -38.33 -21.51
N LEU A 40 -24.63 -39.06 -21.48
CA LEU A 40 -24.90 -39.99 -20.39
C LEU A 40 -23.71 -40.95 -20.31
N GLU A 41 -23.05 -41.03 -19.16
CA GLU A 41 -22.11 -42.11 -18.90
C GLU A 41 -22.93 -43.41 -18.92
N ASP A 42 -22.66 -44.30 -19.90
CA ASP A 42 -23.41 -45.54 -20.14
C ASP A 42 -23.14 -46.58 -19.03
N GLY A 43 -23.65 -46.29 -17.83
CA GLY A 43 -23.70 -47.23 -16.72
C GLY A 43 -24.73 -48.32 -16.96
N ASP A 44 -24.28 -49.58 -16.95
CA ASP A 44 -25.08 -50.81 -16.92
C ASP A 44 -26.04 -51.06 -18.12
N ALA A 45 -25.68 -50.59 -19.32
CA ALA A 45 -26.32 -51.03 -20.58
C ALA A 45 -25.93 -52.47 -21.01
N THR A 46 -25.10 -53.19 -20.27
CA THR A 46 -24.61 -54.55 -20.60
C THR A 46 -25.65 -55.66 -20.39
N ARG A 47 -26.75 -55.66 -21.15
CA ARG A 47 -27.63 -56.85 -21.23
C ARG A 47 -28.40 -57.14 -22.53
N ALA A 48 -27.92 -56.71 -23.69
CA ALA A 48 -28.20 -57.37 -24.97
C ALA A 48 -27.03 -57.16 -25.95
N GLY A 49 -26.55 -58.23 -26.59
CA GLY A 49 -25.34 -58.16 -27.42
C GLY A 49 -25.59 -57.70 -28.85
N GLN A 50 -25.02 -56.56 -29.24
CA GLN A 50 -24.68 -56.23 -30.62
C GLN A 50 -23.27 -55.61 -30.68
N HIS A 51 -22.41 -56.11 -31.56
CA HIS A 51 -21.09 -55.53 -31.80
C HIS A 51 -21.23 -54.24 -32.61
N VAL A 52 -20.95 -53.10 -31.98
CA VAL A 52 -20.70 -51.82 -32.65
C VAL A 52 -19.31 -51.33 -32.24
N SER A 53 -18.54 -50.81 -33.19
CA SER A 53 -17.14 -50.41 -32.96
C SER A 53 -17.07 -49.09 -32.16
N ALA A 54 -16.66 -49.18 -30.89
CA ALA A 54 -16.64 -48.04 -29.97
C ALA A 54 -15.62 -46.94 -30.35
N ASP A 55 -14.54 -47.30 -31.06
CA ASP A 55 -13.35 -46.47 -31.32
C ASP A 55 -13.57 -45.27 -32.26
N HIS A 56 -14.83 -44.90 -32.55
CA HIS A 56 -15.17 -43.70 -33.33
C HIS A 56 -16.22 -42.77 -32.70
N GLN A 57 -17.02 -43.21 -31.72
CA GLN A 57 -18.08 -42.34 -31.18
C GLN A 57 -17.55 -41.31 -30.17
N HIS A 58 -16.62 -41.69 -29.28
CA HIS A 58 -15.99 -40.74 -28.35
C HIS A 58 -15.30 -39.57 -29.09
N LEU A 59 -14.60 -39.85 -30.19
CA LEU A 59 -13.83 -38.83 -30.94
C LEU A 59 -14.72 -37.84 -31.72
N VAL A 60 -16.00 -38.14 -31.90
CA VAL A 60 -16.96 -37.27 -32.60
C VAL A 60 -17.70 -36.37 -31.62
N HIS A 61 -18.14 -36.88 -30.46
CA HIS A 61 -18.91 -36.08 -29.50
C HIS A 61 -18.07 -35.01 -28.78
N ASP A 62 -16.81 -35.31 -28.43
CA ASP A 62 -15.84 -34.28 -27.96
C ASP A 62 -15.65 -33.16 -29.01
N ARG A 63 -15.82 -33.48 -30.29
CA ARG A 63 -15.69 -32.54 -31.41
C ARG A 63 -16.92 -31.68 -31.64
N GLU A 64 -18.05 -31.99 -31.01
CA GLU A 64 -19.29 -31.19 -31.09
C GLU A 64 -19.46 -30.35 -29.82
N ALA A 65 -19.18 -30.91 -28.63
CA ALA A 65 -19.10 -30.16 -27.38
C ALA A 65 -18.08 -28.99 -27.45
N ASN A 66 -16.98 -29.16 -28.20
CA ASN A 66 -16.03 -28.06 -28.44
C ASN A 66 -16.56 -26.96 -29.40
N LYS A 67 -17.59 -27.22 -30.22
CA LYS A 67 -18.19 -26.21 -31.12
C LYS A 67 -19.16 -25.27 -30.38
N SER A 68 -19.80 -25.73 -29.30
CA SER A 68 -20.97 -25.04 -28.74
C SER A 68 -20.66 -24.01 -27.64
N SER A 69 -19.44 -24.02 -27.09
CA SER A 69 -18.95 -22.98 -26.17
C SER A 69 -18.68 -21.63 -26.89
N SER A 70 -19.75 -20.99 -27.37
CA SER A 70 -19.73 -19.79 -28.22
C SER A 70 -19.20 -18.50 -27.54
N PHE A 71 -18.72 -18.61 -26.31
CA PHE A 71 -17.96 -17.55 -25.66
C PHE A 71 -16.47 -17.61 -26.08
N PRO A 72 -15.87 -16.50 -26.54
CA PRO A 72 -14.41 -16.42 -26.73
C PRO A 72 -13.69 -16.58 -25.39
N VAL A 73 -12.64 -17.42 -25.35
CA VAL A 73 -11.97 -17.80 -24.08
C VAL A 73 -11.46 -16.58 -23.32
N GLY A 74 -10.90 -15.57 -24.00
CA GLY A 74 -10.45 -14.32 -23.37
C GLY A 74 -11.55 -13.54 -22.65
N GLN A 75 -12.79 -13.57 -23.14
CA GLN A 75 -13.92 -12.94 -22.43
C GLN A 75 -14.28 -13.71 -21.14
N VAL A 76 -14.15 -15.04 -21.17
CA VAL A 76 -14.31 -15.90 -20.00
C VAL A 76 -13.20 -15.63 -18.98
N CYS A 77 -11.93 -15.54 -19.44
CA CYS A 77 -10.77 -15.21 -18.61
C CYS A 77 -10.89 -13.84 -17.94
N ALA A 78 -11.24 -12.80 -18.70
CA ALA A 78 -11.46 -11.46 -18.17
C ALA A 78 -12.58 -11.43 -17.12
N THR A 79 -13.66 -12.19 -17.34
CA THR A 79 -14.79 -12.28 -16.41
C THR A 79 -14.40 -13.02 -15.13
N MET A 80 -13.64 -14.12 -15.22
CA MET A 80 -13.13 -14.85 -14.05
C MET A 80 -12.16 -14.00 -13.21
N ARG A 81 -11.26 -13.26 -13.87
CA ARG A 81 -10.37 -12.28 -13.23
C ARG A 81 -11.16 -11.18 -12.52
N ALA A 82 -12.25 -10.70 -13.13
CA ALA A 82 -13.14 -9.72 -12.52
C ALA A 82 -13.75 -10.26 -11.21
N TYR A 83 -14.39 -11.42 -11.24
CA TYR A 83 -15.02 -12.04 -10.06
C TYR A 83 -14.01 -12.27 -8.93
N ALA A 84 -12.81 -12.75 -9.27
CA ALA A 84 -11.73 -12.98 -8.31
C ALA A 84 -11.29 -11.68 -7.63
N ASN A 85 -11.07 -10.59 -8.39
CA ASN A 85 -10.80 -9.26 -7.84
C ASN A 85 -11.97 -8.74 -6.98
N LEU A 86 -13.21 -9.11 -7.30
CA LEU A 86 -14.44 -8.65 -6.64
C LEU A 86 -14.85 -9.47 -5.41
N ARG A 87 -14.05 -10.47 -4.99
CA ARG A 87 -14.40 -11.46 -3.94
C ARG A 87 -15.77 -12.13 -4.15
N MET A 88 -16.21 -12.28 -5.40
CA MET A 88 -17.50 -12.88 -5.71
C MET A 88 -17.46 -14.40 -5.51
N ARG A 89 -17.75 -14.85 -4.28
CA ARG A 89 -17.98 -16.27 -3.97
C ARG A 89 -19.15 -16.79 -4.82
N HIS A 90 -18.84 -17.54 -5.87
CA HIS A 90 -19.82 -18.26 -6.65
C HIS A 90 -19.19 -19.55 -7.19
N PRO A 91 -19.18 -20.65 -6.41
CA PRO A 91 -18.45 -21.87 -6.77
C PRO A 91 -18.87 -22.41 -8.14
N ASP A 92 -20.17 -22.44 -8.46
CA ASP A 92 -20.69 -22.87 -9.77
C ASP A 92 -20.10 -22.08 -10.94
N PHE A 93 -19.84 -20.77 -10.76
CA PHE A 93 -19.29 -19.93 -11.81
C PHE A 93 -17.85 -20.30 -12.10
N PHE A 94 -17.04 -20.49 -11.05
CA PHE A 94 -15.65 -20.91 -11.22
C PHE A 94 -15.58 -22.35 -11.77
N ALA A 95 -16.42 -23.28 -11.28
CA ALA A 95 -16.46 -24.66 -11.76
C ALA A 95 -17.03 -24.80 -13.20
N ALA A 96 -17.99 -23.96 -13.60
CA ALA A 96 -18.45 -23.91 -14.99
C ALA A 96 -17.42 -23.21 -15.90
N THR A 97 -16.77 -22.15 -15.42
CA THR A 97 -15.68 -21.48 -16.14
C THR A 97 -14.49 -22.41 -16.34
N ALA A 98 -14.08 -23.16 -15.31
CA ALA A 98 -13.04 -24.17 -15.39
C ALA A 98 -13.35 -25.20 -16.47
N ARG A 99 -14.58 -25.73 -16.52
CA ARG A 99 -15.04 -26.66 -17.58
C ARG A 99 -15.02 -26.06 -18.99
N VAL A 100 -15.28 -24.76 -19.16
CA VAL A 100 -15.19 -24.08 -20.46
C VAL A 100 -13.74 -23.78 -20.86
N VAL A 101 -12.88 -23.46 -19.90
CA VAL A 101 -11.47 -23.10 -20.14
C VAL A 101 -10.58 -24.33 -20.32
N HIS A 102 -10.76 -25.39 -19.52
CA HIS A 102 -9.87 -26.56 -19.49
C HIS A 102 -9.60 -27.22 -20.86
N PRO A 103 -10.61 -27.56 -21.69
CA PRO A 103 -10.34 -28.13 -23.03
C PRO A 103 -9.65 -27.14 -23.98
N ARG A 104 -9.77 -25.83 -23.71
CA ARG A 104 -9.30 -24.71 -24.54
C ARG A 104 -8.11 -23.97 -23.92
N VAL A 105 -7.46 -24.58 -22.93
CA VAL A 105 -6.34 -24.00 -22.17
C VAL A 105 -5.09 -23.75 -23.03
N LYS A 106 -5.01 -24.43 -24.19
CA LYS A 106 -3.97 -24.26 -25.22
C LYS A 106 -4.25 -23.09 -26.18
N ASP A 107 -5.49 -22.57 -26.20
CA ASP A 107 -5.88 -21.40 -27.00
C ASP A 107 -5.54 -20.07 -26.29
N LEU A 108 -5.11 -20.13 -25.03
CA LEU A 108 -4.86 -18.97 -24.17
C LEU A 108 -3.52 -18.30 -24.50
N SER A 109 -3.50 -16.96 -24.51
CA SER A 109 -2.24 -16.22 -24.46
C SER A 109 -1.51 -16.39 -23.12
N GLU A 110 -0.22 -16.06 -23.11
CA GLU A 110 0.63 -16.08 -21.92
C GLU A 110 0.16 -15.12 -20.81
N LYS A 111 -0.62 -14.11 -21.20
CA LYS A 111 -1.24 -13.11 -20.33
C LYS A 111 -2.53 -13.63 -19.73
N GLU A 112 -3.38 -14.28 -20.52
CA GLU A 112 -4.66 -14.85 -20.06
C GLU A 112 -4.43 -16.05 -19.13
N ALA A 113 -3.48 -16.93 -19.46
CA ALA A 113 -3.17 -18.07 -18.60
C ALA A 113 -2.60 -17.62 -17.24
N ALA A 114 -1.69 -16.63 -17.21
CA ALA A 114 -1.19 -16.06 -15.97
C ALA A 114 -2.29 -15.32 -15.16
N PHE A 115 -3.18 -14.58 -15.84
CA PHE A 115 -4.34 -13.95 -15.21
C PHE A 115 -5.30 -14.96 -14.57
N LEU A 116 -5.59 -16.08 -15.24
CA LEU A 116 -6.42 -17.15 -14.68
C LEU A 116 -5.77 -17.81 -13.48
N LEU A 117 -4.47 -18.12 -13.57
CA LEU A 117 -3.70 -18.73 -12.48
C LEU A 117 -3.70 -17.83 -11.24
N HIS A 118 -3.48 -16.53 -11.41
CA HIS A 118 -3.59 -15.54 -10.34
C HIS A 118 -5.04 -15.39 -9.82
N ALA A 119 -6.05 -15.44 -10.70
CA ALA A 119 -7.46 -15.37 -10.30
C ALA A 119 -7.89 -16.58 -9.44
N LEU A 120 -7.35 -17.78 -9.70
CA LEU A 120 -7.52 -18.95 -8.83
C LEU A 120 -6.94 -18.68 -7.44
N VAL A 121 -5.71 -18.16 -7.33
CA VAL A 121 -5.11 -17.80 -6.02
C VAL A 121 -5.98 -16.80 -5.25
N LEU A 122 -6.44 -15.73 -5.90
CA LEU A 122 -7.28 -14.72 -5.27
C LEU A 122 -8.63 -15.28 -4.79
N ARG A 123 -9.23 -16.22 -5.54
CA ARG A 123 -10.41 -16.99 -5.09
C ARG A 123 -10.08 -17.75 -3.82
N THR A 124 -9.04 -18.59 -3.83
CA THR A 124 -8.76 -19.52 -2.71
C THR A 124 -8.42 -18.79 -1.41
N VAL A 125 -7.65 -17.70 -1.47
CA VAL A 125 -7.39 -16.85 -0.28
C VAL A 125 -8.67 -16.14 0.18
N SER A 126 -9.52 -15.67 -0.73
CA SER A 126 -10.82 -15.11 -0.36
C SER A 126 -11.68 -16.13 0.37
N ASP A 127 -11.74 -17.36 -0.14
CA ASP A 127 -12.53 -18.46 0.41
C ASP A 127 -12.07 -18.83 1.83
N LYS A 128 -10.75 -18.92 2.10
CA LYS A 128 -10.22 -19.13 3.46
C LYS A 128 -10.63 -17.99 4.42
N VAL A 129 -10.45 -16.73 4.02
CA VAL A 129 -10.78 -15.58 4.89
C VAL A 129 -12.27 -15.55 5.22
N TYR A 130 -13.15 -15.92 4.28
CA TYR A 130 -14.58 -16.04 4.57
C TYR A 130 -14.91 -17.22 5.50
N GLN A 131 -14.19 -18.35 5.40
CA GLN A 131 -14.38 -19.47 6.32
C GLN A 131 -14.00 -19.04 7.75
N GLN A 132 -12.82 -18.46 7.94
CA GLN A 132 -12.35 -17.95 9.24
C GLN A 132 -13.33 -16.95 9.89
N HIS A 133 -13.99 -16.09 9.11
CA HIS A 133 -15.03 -15.20 9.63
C HIS A 133 -16.32 -15.95 10.02
N ALA A 134 -16.73 -16.97 9.26
CA ALA A 134 -17.91 -17.77 9.60
C ALA A 134 -17.68 -18.62 10.85
N ASP A 135 -16.50 -19.22 10.98
CA ASP A 135 -16.08 -20.02 12.15
C ASP A 135 -16.08 -19.15 13.42
N ALA A 136 -15.49 -17.95 13.35
CA ALA A 136 -15.45 -17.00 14.47
C ALA A 136 -16.86 -16.50 14.88
N GLN A 137 -17.76 -16.29 13.91
CA GLN A 137 -19.16 -15.94 14.19
C GLN A 137 -19.93 -17.10 14.85
N HIS A 138 -19.60 -18.35 14.51
CA HIS A 138 -20.16 -19.52 15.17
C HIS A 138 -19.68 -19.64 16.62
N GLU A 139 -18.37 -19.48 16.85
CA GLU A 139 -17.77 -19.47 18.19
C GLU A 139 -18.39 -18.39 19.09
N GLU A 140 -18.56 -17.16 18.57
CA GLU A 140 -19.21 -16.06 19.31
C GLU A 140 -20.70 -16.36 19.63
N ALA A 141 -21.43 -17.00 18.71
CA ALA A 141 -22.81 -17.41 18.93
C ALA A 141 -22.92 -18.52 20.01
N GLU A 142 -22.02 -19.51 19.99
CA GLU A 142 -21.99 -20.58 21.01
C GLU A 142 -21.61 -20.02 22.39
N LEU A 143 -20.60 -19.15 22.47
CA LEU A 143 -20.22 -18.43 23.69
C LEU A 143 -21.36 -17.55 24.23
N SER A 144 -22.17 -16.96 23.36
CA SER A 144 -23.35 -16.18 23.74
C SER A 144 -24.48 -17.08 24.27
N SER A 145 -24.74 -18.22 23.61
CA SER A 145 -25.76 -19.18 24.04
C SER A 145 -25.44 -19.82 25.41
N THR A 146 -24.17 -20.11 25.67
CA THR A 146 -23.71 -20.72 26.91
C THR A 146 -23.69 -19.74 28.08
N LYS A 147 -23.35 -18.46 27.85
CA LYS A 147 -23.56 -17.37 28.84
C LYS A 147 -25.03 -17.27 29.26
N SER A 148 -25.96 -17.27 28.29
CA SER A 148 -27.41 -17.22 28.56
C SER A 148 -27.89 -18.39 29.44
N ARG A 149 -27.42 -19.61 29.18
CA ARG A 149 -27.75 -20.78 30.02
C ARG A 149 -27.17 -20.72 31.44
N ARG A 150 -25.99 -20.12 31.65
CA ARG A 150 -25.37 -19.99 32.98
C ARG A 150 -26.06 -18.94 33.87
N ALA A 151 -26.79 -17.98 33.31
CA ALA A 151 -27.47 -16.92 34.06
C ALA A 151 -28.56 -17.41 35.05
N PHE A 152 -29.04 -18.65 34.90
CA PHE A 152 -30.09 -19.24 35.74
C PHE A 152 -29.60 -20.38 36.66
N GLY A 153 -28.28 -20.58 36.80
CA GLY A 153 -27.70 -21.60 37.68
C GLY A 153 -27.27 -21.05 39.05
N PRO A 154 -27.97 -21.35 40.16
CA PRO A 154 -27.59 -20.87 41.48
C PRO A 154 -26.46 -21.70 42.12
N GLY A 155 -25.20 -21.35 41.82
CA GLY A 155 -24.03 -21.76 42.62
C GLY A 155 -22.79 -22.17 41.84
N GLY A 156 -21.63 -22.07 42.49
CA GLY A 156 -20.35 -22.63 42.01
C GLY A 156 -19.55 -21.69 41.09
N GLY A 157 -18.89 -20.68 41.65
CA GLY A 157 -17.93 -19.86 40.89
C GLY A 157 -16.58 -20.55 40.71
N GLN A 158 -16.11 -20.67 39.45
CA GLN A 158 -14.71 -20.93 39.11
C GLN A 158 -14.30 -20.19 37.83
N THR A 159 -13.03 -19.81 37.77
CA THR A 159 -12.53 -18.71 36.93
C THR A 159 -12.16 -19.17 35.51
N SER A 160 -13.06 -18.98 34.55
CA SER A 160 -12.77 -19.21 33.12
C SER A 160 -12.11 -17.98 32.49
N GLN A 161 -10.79 -17.87 32.64
CA GLN A 161 -9.96 -16.88 31.92
C GLN A 161 -9.40 -17.45 30.61
N GLN A 162 -9.34 -16.59 29.59
CA GLN A 162 -8.45 -16.66 28.43
C GLN A 162 -8.54 -17.92 27.54
N THR A 163 -9.62 -18.03 26.78
CA THR A 163 -9.57 -18.60 25.41
C THR A 163 -9.46 -17.44 24.40
N ALA A 164 -8.28 -16.82 24.32
CA ALA A 164 -7.97 -15.95 23.19
C ALA A 164 -7.66 -16.85 21.98
N SER A 165 -8.47 -16.78 20.93
CA SER A 165 -8.40 -17.72 19.81
C SER A 165 -7.12 -17.53 18.99
N VAL A 166 -6.13 -18.38 19.27
CA VAL A 166 -5.01 -18.64 18.37
C VAL A 166 -5.59 -19.31 17.13
N ILE A 167 -5.85 -18.51 16.10
CA ILE A 167 -6.30 -18.98 14.79
C ILE A 167 -5.24 -19.98 14.30
N SER A 168 -5.59 -21.26 14.23
CA SER A 168 -4.62 -22.32 13.95
C SER A 168 -3.91 -22.08 12.61
N GLU A 169 -2.60 -21.82 12.70
CA GLU A 169 -1.75 -21.52 11.55
C GLU A 169 -1.66 -22.70 10.57
N SER A 170 -1.87 -23.93 11.05
CA SER A 170 -1.87 -25.17 10.26
C SER A 170 -3.13 -25.39 9.43
N SER A 171 -3.94 -24.36 9.19
CA SER A 171 -5.12 -24.40 8.32
C SER A 171 -4.72 -24.41 6.84
N ILE A 172 -4.28 -25.57 6.36
CA ILE A 172 -3.82 -25.84 4.98
C ILE A 172 -4.85 -25.34 3.95
N ILE A 173 -4.38 -24.72 2.88
CA ILE A 173 -5.24 -24.28 1.77
C ILE A 173 -5.32 -25.36 0.69
N GLU A 174 -6.49 -25.98 0.58
CA GLU A 174 -6.84 -26.84 -0.55
C GLU A 174 -6.92 -26.03 -1.85
N LEU A 175 -6.39 -26.58 -2.95
CA LEU A 175 -6.40 -25.91 -4.24
C LEU A 175 -7.60 -26.35 -5.09
N PRO A 176 -8.46 -25.43 -5.53
CA PRO A 176 -9.48 -25.75 -6.49
C PRO A 176 -8.85 -26.02 -7.86
N ASP A 177 -9.36 -27.04 -8.55
CA ASP A 177 -9.12 -27.26 -9.98
C ASP A 177 -7.62 -27.51 -10.33
N LEU A 178 -6.95 -28.40 -9.59
CA LEU A 178 -5.53 -28.78 -9.75
C LEU A 178 -5.10 -29.01 -11.20
N GLU A 179 -5.81 -29.85 -11.96
CA GLU A 179 -5.41 -30.16 -13.34
C GLU A 179 -5.51 -28.93 -14.27
N LEU A 180 -6.44 -27.99 -14.01
CA LEU A 180 -6.46 -26.69 -14.68
C LEU A 180 -5.21 -25.87 -14.32
N MET A 181 -4.76 -25.88 -13.06
CA MET A 181 -3.54 -25.18 -12.64
C MET A 181 -2.28 -25.74 -13.32
N LYS A 182 -2.15 -27.08 -13.41
CA LYS A 182 -1.09 -27.76 -14.19
C LYS A 182 -1.15 -27.36 -15.66
N ALA A 183 -2.32 -27.44 -16.28
CA ALA A 183 -2.50 -27.12 -17.69
C ALA A 183 -2.21 -25.64 -18.02
N LEU A 184 -2.58 -24.71 -17.13
CA LEU A 184 -2.22 -23.29 -17.23
C LEU A 184 -0.70 -23.10 -17.18
N LEU A 185 -0.01 -23.75 -16.24
CA LEU A 185 1.46 -23.70 -16.16
C LEU A 185 2.13 -24.27 -17.41
N ALA A 186 1.61 -25.36 -17.97
CA ALA A 186 2.10 -25.95 -19.21
C ALA A 186 1.94 -25.00 -20.42
N THR A 187 0.79 -24.34 -20.57
CA THR A 187 0.59 -23.31 -21.60
C THR A 187 1.59 -22.15 -21.41
N ILE A 188 1.74 -21.64 -20.18
CA ILE A 188 2.70 -20.55 -19.87
C ILE A 188 4.15 -20.99 -20.17
N HIS A 189 4.52 -22.25 -19.89
CA HIS A 189 5.83 -22.82 -20.24
C HIS A 189 6.03 -22.89 -21.77
N GLY A 190 4.97 -23.18 -22.54
CA GLY A 190 4.98 -23.09 -24.00
C GLY A 190 5.33 -21.68 -24.49
N HIS A 191 4.71 -20.65 -23.89
CA HIS A 191 4.97 -19.25 -24.20
C HIS A 191 6.17 -18.63 -23.47
N ARG A 192 7.07 -19.42 -22.86
CA ARG A 192 8.15 -18.92 -21.99
C ARG A 192 9.06 -17.84 -22.59
N ALA A 193 9.24 -17.83 -23.91
CA ALA A 193 10.05 -16.84 -24.64
C ALA A 193 9.31 -15.50 -24.92
N GLN A 194 8.01 -15.44 -24.63
CA GLN A 194 7.12 -14.30 -24.90
C GLN A 194 6.54 -13.69 -23.62
N LEU A 195 7.00 -14.14 -22.44
CA LEU A 195 6.46 -13.74 -21.14
C LEU A 195 6.68 -12.27 -20.86
N LYS A 196 5.59 -11.51 -20.89
CA LYS A 196 5.55 -10.11 -20.49
C LYS A 196 5.76 -10.01 -18.97
N TYR A 197 6.38 -8.92 -18.52
CA TYR A 197 6.67 -8.68 -17.10
C TYR A 197 5.46 -8.94 -16.17
N GLN A 198 4.25 -8.50 -16.56
CA GLN A 198 3.02 -8.72 -15.79
C GLN A 198 2.70 -10.22 -15.55
N SER A 199 3.01 -11.11 -16.49
CA SER A 199 2.86 -12.56 -16.30
C SER A 199 3.95 -13.12 -15.37
N ILE A 200 5.19 -12.63 -15.49
CA ILE A 200 6.31 -13.03 -14.63
C ILE A 200 6.04 -12.67 -13.16
N PHE A 201 5.58 -11.45 -12.90
CA PHE A 201 5.14 -10.96 -11.59
C PHE A 201 4.07 -11.87 -10.96
N GLN A 202 3.12 -12.35 -11.76
CA GLN A 202 2.07 -13.25 -11.30
C GLN A 202 2.57 -14.68 -11.04
N LEU A 203 3.56 -15.16 -11.82
CA LEU A 203 4.25 -16.42 -11.54
C LEU A 203 5.07 -16.35 -10.25
N GLN A 204 5.69 -15.20 -9.93
CA GLN A 204 6.40 -14.99 -8.67
C GLN A 204 5.43 -15.05 -7.46
N ILE A 205 4.30 -14.32 -7.53
CA ILE A 205 3.23 -14.39 -6.50
C ILE A 205 2.67 -15.81 -6.37
N PHE A 206 2.45 -16.49 -7.50
CA PHE A 206 1.94 -17.86 -7.55
C PHE A 206 2.92 -18.86 -6.91
N GLU A 207 4.22 -18.75 -7.17
CA GLU A 207 5.22 -19.62 -6.54
C GLU A 207 5.27 -19.43 -5.02
N LEU A 208 5.23 -18.18 -4.55
CA LEU A 208 5.17 -17.90 -3.11
C LEU A 208 3.91 -18.49 -2.48
N PHE A 209 2.76 -18.38 -3.14
CA PHE A 209 1.50 -19.00 -2.69
C PHE A 209 1.60 -20.52 -2.60
N LEU A 210 2.18 -21.19 -3.61
CA LEU A 210 2.35 -22.65 -3.57
C LEU A 210 3.32 -23.13 -2.49
N LYS A 211 4.32 -22.33 -2.11
CA LYS A 211 5.33 -22.71 -1.09
C LYS A 211 4.93 -22.38 0.34
N HIS A 212 4.19 -21.29 0.55
CA HIS A 212 3.96 -20.72 1.87
C HIS A 212 2.48 -20.76 2.33
N LEU A 213 1.52 -20.94 1.41
CA LEU A 213 0.08 -20.95 1.75
C LEU A 213 -0.65 -22.22 1.31
N CYS A 214 -0.20 -22.88 0.23
CA CYS A 214 -0.58 -24.26 -0.06
C CYS A 214 0.25 -25.26 0.76
N HIS A 215 -0.17 -26.52 0.79
CA HIS A 215 0.59 -27.61 1.40
C HIS A 215 1.97 -27.77 0.72
N PRO A 216 3.11 -27.75 1.44
CA PRO A 216 4.43 -27.77 0.80
C PRO A 216 4.70 -28.99 -0.10
N SER A 217 4.10 -30.15 0.21
CA SER A 217 4.22 -31.33 -0.68
C SER A 217 3.54 -31.13 -2.03
N PHE A 218 2.61 -30.17 -2.17
CA PHE A 218 2.02 -29.84 -3.46
C PHE A 218 3.07 -29.35 -4.44
N TYR A 219 3.85 -28.33 -4.03
CA TYR A 219 4.93 -27.80 -4.86
C TYR A 219 5.95 -28.90 -5.17
N GLU A 220 6.27 -29.77 -4.21
CA GLU A 220 7.31 -30.77 -4.42
C GLU A 220 6.89 -32.07 -5.13
N THR A 221 5.63 -32.54 -5.01
CA THR A 221 5.20 -33.83 -5.59
C THR A 221 4.14 -33.71 -6.69
N GLN A 222 3.42 -32.59 -6.81
CA GLN A 222 2.33 -32.42 -7.80
C GLN A 222 2.72 -31.53 -9.00
N LEU A 223 3.78 -30.71 -8.87
CA LEU A 223 4.35 -29.99 -10.00
C LEU A 223 5.38 -30.84 -10.76
N ASP A 224 5.28 -30.85 -12.08
CA ASP A 224 6.32 -31.38 -12.95
C ASP A 224 7.61 -30.52 -12.91
N PHE A 225 8.68 -31.08 -13.49
CA PHE A 225 9.99 -30.44 -13.52
C PHE A 225 9.99 -29.11 -14.30
N ASP A 226 9.19 -29.01 -15.37
CA ASP A 226 9.19 -27.87 -16.28
C ASP A 226 8.41 -26.68 -15.74
N ALA A 227 7.36 -26.92 -14.96
CA ALA A 227 6.67 -25.93 -14.13
C ALA A 227 7.56 -25.47 -12.97
N LYS A 228 8.23 -26.38 -12.25
CA LYS A 228 9.23 -26.01 -11.22
C LYS A 228 10.35 -25.15 -11.82
N GLN A 229 10.86 -25.52 -12.98
CA GLN A 229 11.92 -24.77 -13.66
C GLN A 229 11.43 -23.40 -14.17
N LEU A 230 10.20 -23.32 -14.69
CA LEU A 230 9.56 -22.05 -15.09
C LEU A 230 9.42 -21.11 -13.89
N LEU A 231 8.87 -21.59 -12.77
CA LEU A 231 8.67 -20.77 -11.56
C LEU A 231 10.02 -20.34 -10.96
N ARG A 232 11.01 -21.26 -10.91
CA ARG A 232 12.38 -20.91 -10.50
C ARG A 232 12.98 -19.84 -11.41
N LYS A 233 12.80 -19.92 -12.74
CA LYS A 233 13.27 -18.88 -13.68
C LYS A 233 12.55 -17.54 -13.43
N ALA A 234 11.24 -17.54 -13.29
CA ALA A 234 10.45 -16.34 -13.00
C ALA A 234 10.90 -15.65 -11.70
N ARG A 235 11.26 -16.40 -10.65
CA ARG A 235 11.81 -15.85 -9.39
C ARG A 235 13.08 -15.01 -9.58
N HIS A 236 13.98 -15.40 -10.49
CA HIS A 236 15.26 -14.71 -10.69
C HIS A 236 15.15 -13.48 -11.61
N VAL A 237 13.95 -13.18 -12.13
CA VAL A 237 13.68 -11.93 -12.85
C VAL A 237 13.50 -10.81 -11.82
N HIS A 238 14.61 -10.20 -11.44
CA HIS A 238 14.60 -8.99 -10.63
C HIS A 238 14.05 -7.82 -11.45
N VAL A 239 13.20 -7.03 -10.80
CA VAL A 239 12.63 -5.82 -11.39
C VAL A 239 13.37 -4.64 -10.81
N ALA A 240 14.22 -3.99 -11.62
CA ALA A 240 14.66 -2.64 -11.29
C ALA A 240 13.44 -1.73 -11.46
N VAL A 241 12.90 -1.26 -10.33
CA VAL A 241 11.96 -0.14 -10.29
C VAL A 241 12.71 1.00 -9.65
N ASP A 242 13.13 1.97 -10.46
CA ASP A 242 13.90 3.09 -9.95
C ASP A 242 13.02 4.08 -9.17
N ASP A 243 13.60 4.63 -8.10
CA ASP A 243 13.09 5.75 -7.30
C ASP A 243 11.66 5.60 -6.71
N TYR A 244 11.43 4.52 -5.97
CA TYR A 244 10.17 4.28 -5.24
C TYR A 244 9.73 5.46 -4.35
N MET A 245 10.66 6.17 -3.70
CA MET A 245 10.36 7.28 -2.78
C MET A 245 9.67 8.46 -3.46
N ALA A 246 9.93 8.68 -4.76
CA ALA A 246 9.18 9.65 -5.55
C ALA A 246 7.67 9.27 -5.66
N GLN A 247 7.38 7.97 -5.67
CA GLN A 247 6.04 7.40 -5.86
C GLN A 247 5.25 7.23 -4.53
N SER A 248 5.93 7.09 -3.39
CA SER A 248 5.30 6.91 -2.07
C SER A 248 4.24 7.97 -1.76
N SER A 249 3.07 7.54 -1.26
CA SER A 249 1.93 8.45 -1.06
C SER A 249 2.18 9.55 -0.01
N ARG A 250 1.42 10.65 -0.06
CA ARG A 250 1.46 11.69 0.99
C ARG A 250 1.16 11.11 2.38
N MET A 251 0.29 10.09 2.46
CA MET A 251 -0.01 9.40 3.71
C MET A 251 1.22 8.64 4.22
N HIS A 252 1.87 7.85 3.36
CA HIS A 252 3.10 7.11 3.65
C HIS A 252 4.20 8.05 4.19
N ARG A 253 4.55 9.11 3.46
CA ARG A 253 5.57 10.10 3.89
C ARG A 253 5.21 10.75 5.24
N THR A 254 3.91 10.96 5.50
CA THR A 254 3.45 11.48 6.80
C THR A 254 3.66 10.44 7.90
N VAL A 255 3.23 9.19 7.71
CA VAL A 255 3.39 8.09 8.69
C VAL A 255 4.86 7.87 9.03
N SER A 256 5.72 7.76 8.01
CA SER A 256 7.19 7.70 8.15
C SER A 256 7.74 8.84 9.03
N SER A 257 7.32 10.09 8.80
CA SER A 257 7.73 11.24 9.63
C SER A 257 7.28 11.12 11.10
N TYR A 258 6.11 10.53 11.39
CA TYR A 258 5.68 10.28 12.77
C TYR A 258 6.44 9.11 13.42
N LEU A 259 6.76 8.04 12.67
CA LEU A 259 7.60 6.93 13.14
C LEU A 259 9.01 7.41 13.55
N SER A 260 9.67 8.19 12.70
CA SER A 260 10.99 8.77 13.00
C SER A 260 11.00 9.63 14.27
N ARG A 261 9.91 10.39 14.50
CA ARG A 261 9.73 11.22 15.69
C ARG A 261 9.56 10.42 16.97
N VAL A 262 8.86 9.29 16.93
CA VAL A 262 8.72 8.38 18.09
C VAL A 262 9.93 7.45 18.29
N GLY A 263 11.03 7.67 17.54
CA GLY A 263 12.26 6.89 17.64
C GLY A 263 12.26 5.57 16.86
N LEU A 264 11.19 5.24 16.12
CA LEU A 264 11.09 4.02 15.34
C LEU A 264 11.89 4.14 14.03
N SER A 265 13.13 3.64 14.06
CA SER A 265 13.98 3.50 12.87
C SER A 265 13.38 2.48 11.89
N HIS A 266 13.23 2.87 10.63
CA HIS A 266 12.52 2.10 9.62
C HIS A 266 13.07 2.36 8.21
N ARG A 267 12.74 1.47 7.27
CA ARG A 267 13.01 1.59 5.84
C ARG A 267 11.68 1.67 5.10
N SER A 268 11.53 2.60 4.16
CA SER A 268 10.36 2.69 3.27
C SER A 268 10.61 1.97 1.95
N GLU A 269 9.54 1.47 1.33
CA GLU A 269 9.52 0.88 -0.02
C GLU A 269 10.57 -0.23 -0.23
N VAL A 270 10.64 -1.18 0.72
CA VAL A 270 11.62 -2.27 0.67
C VAL A 270 11.14 -3.35 -0.31
N GLN A 271 11.83 -3.54 -1.44
CA GLN A 271 11.47 -4.59 -2.39
C GLN A 271 11.79 -6.00 -1.85
N LEU A 272 10.77 -6.84 -1.72
CA LEU A 272 10.84 -8.25 -1.35
C LEU A 272 10.18 -9.12 -2.44
N GLY A 273 11.00 -9.66 -3.34
CA GLY A 273 10.50 -10.49 -4.46
C GLY A 273 9.56 -9.70 -5.38
N PRO A 274 8.28 -10.08 -5.51
CA PRO A 274 7.28 -9.32 -6.27
C PRO A 274 6.64 -8.15 -5.51
N PHE A 275 6.96 -7.92 -4.23
CA PHE A 275 6.29 -6.90 -3.40
C PHE A 275 7.21 -5.72 -3.08
N SER A 276 6.74 -4.48 -3.23
CA SER A 276 7.25 -3.39 -2.38
C SER A 276 6.59 -3.52 -1.00
N LEU A 277 7.37 -3.35 0.06
CA LEU A 277 6.90 -3.29 1.44
C LEU A 277 6.91 -1.83 1.89
N ASP A 278 5.72 -1.29 2.16
CA ASP A 278 5.51 0.14 2.34
C ASP A 278 6.46 0.70 3.42
N ILE A 279 6.42 0.17 4.65
CA ILE A 279 7.41 0.44 5.70
C ILE A 279 7.84 -0.87 6.38
N VAL A 280 9.14 -1.07 6.57
CA VAL A 280 9.75 -2.14 7.38
C VAL A 280 10.43 -1.55 8.60
N ILE A 281 10.01 -1.96 9.80
CA ILE A 281 10.51 -1.47 11.09
C ILE A 281 11.38 -2.57 11.71
N GLY A 282 12.67 -2.27 11.94
CA GLY A 282 13.65 -3.31 12.26
C GLY A 282 13.81 -4.32 11.11
N ASP A 283 13.75 -5.61 11.45
CA ASP A 283 13.98 -6.73 10.52
C ASP A 283 12.70 -7.53 10.18
N ASP A 284 11.75 -7.66 11.11
CA ASP A 284 10.59 -8.56 10.96
C ASP A 284 9.21 -7.88 10.99
N VAL A 285 9.10 -6.60 11.38
CA VAL A 285 7.82 -5.87 11.39
C VAL A 285 7.61 -5.16 10.05
N VAL A 286 6.48 -5.44 9.40
CA VAL A 286 6.05 -4.75 8.17
C VAL A 286 4.78 -3.97 8.48
N LEU A 287 4.79 -2.67 8.21
CA LEU A 287 3.64 -1.78 8.31
C LEU A 287 3.13 -1.46 6.90
N GLU A 288 2.09 -2.16 6.48
CA GLU A 288 1.36 -1.91 5.23
C GLU A 288 0.45 -0.69 5.38
N ILE A 289 0.47 0.23 4.42
CA ILE A 289 -0.22 1.53 4.48
C ILE A 289 -1.40 1.48 3.49
N ASP A 290 -2.46 0.79 3.91
CA ASP A 290 -3.66 0.52 3.10
C ASP A 290 -4.37 1.83 2.68
N GLY A 291 -4.04 2.32 1.48
CA GLY A 291 -4.74 3.44 0.84
C GLY A 291 -6.15 3.08 0.35
N PRO A 292 -6.97 4.05 -0.09
CA PRO A 292 -8.34 3.80 -0.56
C PRO A 292 -8.48 2.74 -1.66
N SER A 293 -7.42 2.56 -2.47
CA SER A 293 -7.34 1.54 -3.52
C SER A 293 -7.37 0.10 -2.98
N HIS A 294 -6.94 -0.15 -1.74
CA HIS A 294 -6.85 -1.47 -1.09
C HIS A 294 -8.21 -1.99 -0.58
N PHE A 295 -9.26 -1.18 -0.65
CA PHE A 295 -10.60 -1.52 -0.15
C PHE A 295 -11.63 -1.64 -1.28
N PHE A 296 -12.72 -2.37 -1.01
CA PHE A 296 -13.93 -2.20 -1.80
C PHE A 296 -14.53 -0.83 -1.53
N ARG A 297 -14.88 -0.13 -2.62
CA ARG A 297 -15.48 1.21 -2.59
C ARG A 297 -16.65 1.25 -1.59
N GLU A 298 -16.68 2.30 -0.77
CA GLU A 298 -17.71 2.51 0.26
C GLU A 298 -17.78 1.41 1.35
N THR A 299 -16.68 0.67 1.58
CA THR A 299 -16.53 -0.31 2.67
C THR A 299 -15.15 -0.24 3.34
N ASN A 300 -15.01 -0.85 4.51
CA ASN A 300 -13.72 -1.13 5.15
C ASN A 300 -13.19 -2.55 4.84
N THR A 301 -13.76 -3.23 3.84
CA THR A 301 -13.37 -4.59 3.45
C THR A 301 -12.19 -4.55 2.47
N ARG A 302 -11.07 -5.19 2.83
CA ARG A 302 -9.86 -5.29 1.99
C ARG A 302 -10.07 -6.14 0.73
N LEU A 303 -9.40 -5.74 -0.35
CA LEU A 303 -9.29 -6.46 -1.60
C LEU A 303 -8.54 -7.79 -1.44
N PRO A 304 -8.79 -8.80 -2.30
CA PRO A 304 -8.14 -10.09 -2.21
C PRO A 304 -6.64 -10.04 -2.54
N SER A 305 -6.20 -9.08 -3.36
CA SER A 305 -4.78 -8.85 -3.64
C SER A 305 -4.00 -8.40 -2.40
N SER A 306 -4.58 -7.48 -1.62
CA SER A 306 -4.01 -7.05 -0.34
C SER A 306 -4.02 -8.21 0.66
N LEU A 307 -5.14 -8.91 0.81
CA LEU A 307 -5.23 -10.09 1.69
C LEU A 307 -4.19 -11.18 1.31
N LEU A 308 -3.98 -11.45 0.01
CA LEU A 308 -2.94 -12.35 -0.46
C LEU A 308 -1.53 -11.85 -0.10
N LYS A 309 -1.18 -10.58 -0.36
CA LYS A 309 0.09 -9.97 0.06
C LYS A 309 0.30 -10.18 1.57
N HIS A 310 -0.71 -9.86 2.37
CA HIS A 310 -0.63 -9.92 3.83
C HIS A 310 -0.51 -11.36 4.37
N SER A 311 -1.19 -12.33 3.75
CA SER A 311 -1.03 -13.75 4.07
C SER A 311 0.35 -14.29 3.68
N LEU A 312 0.86 -13.91 2.50
CA LEU A 312 2.18 -14.33 2.03
C LEU A 312 3.30 -13.79 2.91
N LEU A 313 3.24 -12.50 3.29
CA LEU A 313 4.24 -11.89 4.15
C LEU A 313 4.26 -12.52 5.56
N ARG A 314 3.10 -12.84 6.15
CA ARG A 314 3.06 -13.62 7.41
C ARG A 314 3.67 -15.00 7.25
N ALA A 315 3.36 -15.71 6.16
CA ALA A 315 3.91 -17.04 5.89
C ALA A 315 5.38 -17.03 5.40
N LEU A 316 5.97 -15.85 5.21
CA LEU A 316 7.40 -15.59 5.07
C LEU A 316 8.07 -15.19 6.41
N GLY A 317 7.31 -15.13 7.50
CA GLY A 317 7.79 -14.85 8.87
C GLY A 317 7.60 -13.41 9.35
N PHE A 318 7.02 -12.50 8.55
CA PHE A 318 6.88 -11.10 8.93
C PHE A 318 5.68 -10.82 9.84
N LYS A 319 5.87 -9.98 10.86
CA LYS A 319 4.79 -9.40 11.68
C LYS A 319 4.09 -8.28 10.89
N VAL A 320 3.12 -8.65 10.06
CA VAL A 320 2.42 -7.69 9.18
C VAL A 320 1.31 -6.95 9.93
N ARG A 321 1.56 -5.66 10.21
CA ARG A 321 0.59 -4.66 10.66
C ARG A 321 0.01 -3.89 9.47
N HIS A 322 -1.18 -3.34 9.68
CA HIS A 322 -1.95 -2.65 8.65
C HIS A 322 -2.46 -1.32 9.19
N LEU A 323 -2.10 -0.23 8.53
CA LEU A 323 -2.61 1.09 8.81
C LEU A 323 -3.65 1.46 7.75
N ALA A 324 -4.94 1.33 8.09
CA ALA A 324 -6.01 1.73 7.19
C ALA A 324 -6.07 3.27 7.09
N TRP A 325 -6.23 3.80 5.88
CA TRP A 325 -6.33 5.25 5.66
C TRP A 325 -7.44 5.92 6.50
N GLN A 326 -8.53 5.19 6.76
CA GLN A 326 -9.64 5.64 7.61
C GLN A 326 -9.19 5.88 9.06
N GLU A 327 -8.40 4.97 9.64
CA GLU A 327 -7.88 5.06 11.02
C GLU A 327 -6.90 6.23 11.15
N TRP A 328 -6.02 6.41 10.15
CA TRP A 328 -5.04 7.51 10.12
C TRP A 328 -5.68 8.91 9.97
N LEU A 329 -6.88 8.99 9.40
CA LEU A 329 -7.66 10.23 9.34
C LEU A 329 -8.42 10.53 10.63
N GLN A 330 -8.89 9.52 11.35
CA GLN A 330 -9.52 9.68 12.68
C GLN A 330 -8.52 10.19 13.74
N CYS A 331 -7.22 9.97 13.54
CA CYS A 331 -6.14 10.63 14.27
C CYS A 331 -6.06 12.12 13.87
N THR A 332 -7.06 12.92 14.21
CA THR A 332 -7.20 14.32 13.71
C THR A 332 -6.11 15.28 14.19
N THR A 333 -5.51 15.05 15.37
CA THR A 333 -4.46 15.89 15.96
C THR A 333 -3.05 15.31 15.78
N ARG A 334 -2.02 16.15 15.88
CA ARG A 334 -0.60 15.73 15.83
C ARG A 334 -0.29 14.75 16.97
N GLU A 335 -0.92 14.95 18.11
CA GLU A 335 -0.74 14.23 19.37
C GLU A 335 -1.31 12.81 19.25
N ARG A 336 -2.51 12.67 18.66
CA ARG A 336 -3.08 11.36 18.32
C ARG A 336 -2.22 10.60 17.29
N LYS A 337 -1.66 11.29 16.28
CA LYS A 337 -0.74 10.67 15.30
C LYS A 337 0.59 10.24 15.92
N LEU A 338 1.14 11.02 16.86
CA LEU A 338 2.31 10.62 17.63
C LEU A 338 2.01 9.37 18.46
N LEU A 339 0.89 9.33 19.19
CA LEU A 339 0.58 8.18 20.06
C LEU A 339 0.15 6.92 19.29
N TYR A 340 -0.48 7.06 18.12
CA TYR A 340 -0.69 5.92 17.21
C TYR A 340 0.64 5.42 16.62
N ALA A 341 1.57 6.30 16.25
CA ALA A 341 2.91 5.87 15.84
C ALA A 341 3.69 5.22 17.01
N ALA A 342 3.50 5.72 18.23
CA ALA A 342 4.17 5.25 19.45
C ALA A 342 3.64 3.89 19.93
N SER A 343 2.37 3.54 19.70
CA SER A 343 1.84 2.22 20.07
C SER A 343 2.50 1.09 19.28
N LEU A 344 2.97 1.34 18.05
CA LEU A 344 3.66 0.35 17.20
C LEU A 344 4.98 -0.18 17.80
N TRP A 345 5.55 0.48 18.81
CA TRP A 345 6.67 -0.07 19.59
C TRP A 345 6.38 -1.46 20.17
N ARG A 346 5.11 -1.81 20.42
CA ARG A 346 4.65 -3.14 20.89
C ARG A 346 5.05 -4.30 19.99
N ASP A 347 5.09 -4.07 18.69
CA ASP A 347 5.34 -5.12 17.69
C ASP A 347 6.84 -5.34 17.45
N VAL A 348 7.62 -4.29 17.68
CA VAL A 348 9.08 -4.25 17.55
C VAL A 348 9.75 -4.79 18.82
N LEU A 349 9.25 -4.42 19.99
CA LEU A 349 9.82 -4.82 21.27
C LEU A 349 9.56 -6.30 21.59
N PRO A 350 10.57 -7.07 22.02
CA PRO A 350 10.40 -8.46 22.41
C PRO A 350 9.34 -8.66 23.51
N SER A 351 8.38 -9.56 23.27
CA SER A 351 7.21 -9.77 24.15
C SER A 351 7.57 -10.15 25.60
N HIS A 352 8.78 -10.65 25.85
CA HIS A 352 9.26 -10.94 27.21
C HIS A 352 9.37 -9.69 28.09
N LEU A 353 9.66 -8.51 27.51
CA LEU A 353 9.77 -7.24 28.24
C LEU A 353 8.44 -6.87 28.91
N PHE A 354 7.31 -7.22 28.31
CA PHE A 354 5.97 -6.96 28.85
C PHE A 354 5.54 -7.99 29.89
N SER A 355 6.08 -9.22 29.81
CA SER A 355 5.68 -10.33 30.69
C SER A 355 6.05 -10.15 32.16
N ALA A 356 7.05 -9.30 32.47
CA ALA A 356 7.60 -9.14 33.81
C ALA A 356 6.62 -8.45 34.78
N SER A 357 5.85 -7.47 34.32
CA SER A 357 5.01 -6.65 35.20
C SER A 357 3.76 -7.38 35.72
N ALA A 358 3.23 -8.34 34.96
CA ALA A 358 1.92 -8.94 35.22
C ALA A 358 1.88 -9.96 36.37
N LYS A 359 3.04 -10.36 36.93
CA LYS A 359 3.11 -11.39 37.98
C LYS A 359 3.33 -10.86 39.40
N GLN A 360 3.57 -9.55 39.57
CA GLN A 360 3.56 -8.93 40.89
C GLN A 360 2.14 -8.52 41.29
N GLY A 361 1.30 -9.53 41.58
CA GLY A 361 0.08 -9.31 42.35
C GLY A 361 0.43 -8.74 43.74
N PRO A 362 -0.44 -7.91 44.34
CA PRO A 362 -0.17 -7.26 45.63
C PRO A 362 0.05 -8.32 46.72
N THR A 363 1.32 -8.59 47.02
CA THR A 363 1.71 -9.66 47.94
C THR A 363 1.43 -9.20 49.36
N SER A 364 0.34 -9.71 49.94
CA SER A 364 -0.17 -9.26 51.22
C SER A 364 0.71 -9.71 52.38
N GLN A 365 1.53 -8.77 52.87
CA GLN A 365 2.23 -8.75 54.15
C GLN A 365 3.41 -9.73 54.36
N GLY A 366 4.51 -9.16 54.87
CA GLY A 366 5.24 -9.75 55.99
C GLY A 366 6.42 -10.69 55.72
N ALA A 367 7.60 -10.13 55.41
CA ALA A 367 8.87 -10.44 56.11
C ALA A 367 10.06 -9.67 55.50
N PHE A 368 10.73 -8.82 56.28
CA PHE A 368 12.05 -8.31 55.92
C PHE A 368 13.09 -9.41 56.18
N THR A 369 13.71 -9.95 55.14
CA THR A 369 14.85 -10.88 55.25
C THR A 369 15.99 -10.43 54.34
N ALA A 370 17.23 -10.78 54.71
CA ALA A 370 18.43 -10.17 54.17
C ALA A 370 18.69 -10.53 52.68
N PRO A 371 19.35 -9.64 51.91
CA PRO A 371 19.63 -9.89 50.50
C PRO A 371 20.65 -11.04 50.33
N PRO A 372 20.40 -12.00 49.41
CA PRO A 372 21.36 -13.05 49.08
C PRO A 372 22.51 -12.51 48.23
N GLU A 373 23.64 -13.24 48.25
CA GLU A 373 24.90 -12.79 47.65
C GLU A 373 24.89 -12.68 46.12
N LYS A 374 25.75 -11.78 45.61
CA LYS A 374 25.96 -11.53 44.18
C LYS A 374 26.63 -12.74 43.48
N LYS A 375 25.84 -13.59 42.81
CA LYS A 375 26.40 -14.55 41.85
C LYS A 375 26.64 -13.90 40.50
N THR A 376 27.92 -13.71 40.16
CA THR A 376 28.38 -13.25 38.84
C THR A 376 28.02 -14.26 37.76
N TRP A 377 27.33 -13.82 36.71
CA TRP A 377 27.11 -14.63 35.51
C TRP A 377 28.34 -14.53 34.59
N SER A 378 29.11 -15.61 34.51
CA SER A 378 30.18 -15.77 33.52
C SER A 378 29.57 -16.01 32.14
N SER A 379 30.04 -15.27 31.12
CA SER A 379 29.55 -15.43 29.75
C SER A 379 29.97 -16.77 29.14
N THR A 380 29.00 -17.55 28.66
CA THR A 380 29.23 -18.73 27.80
C THR A 380 28.53 -18.55 26.47
N SER A 381 29.23 -17.96 25.51
CA SER A 381 28.81 -17.94 24.11
C SER A 381 29.13 -19.29 23.47
N SER A 382 28.13 -19.95 22.87
CA SER A 382 28.34 -21.24 22.19
C SER A 382 27.41 -21.43 20.98
N MET A 383 28.02 -21.33 19.80
CA MET A 383 27.69 -22.07 18.57
C MET A 383 26.20 -22.21 18.18
N ILE A 384 25.73 -21.30 17.31
CA ILE A 384 24.97 -21.73 16.13
C ILE A 384 25.97 -21.85 14.99
N LYS A 385 26.03 -23.02 14.34
CA LYS A 385 26.91 -23.23 13.18
C LYS A 385 26.32 -22.50 11.97
N LYS A 386 27.15 -21.75 11.24
CA LYS A 386 26.83 -21.39 9.85
C LYS A 386 27.05 -22.62 8.98
N GLU A 387 26.07 -22.96 8.16
CA GLU A 387 26.28 -23.88 7.05
C GLU A 387 27.06 -23.17 5.93
N GLU A 388 27.77 -23.93 5.12
CA GLU A 388 28.66 -23.40 4.08
C GLU A 388 27.87 -22.89 2.87
N VAL A 389 28.24 -21.70 2.39
CA VAL A 389 27.80 -21.21 1.08
C VAL A 389 28.88 -21.60 0.07
N ASP A 390 28.55 -22.52 -0.83
CA ASP A 390 29.46 -23.01 -1.87
C ASP A 390 30.02 -21.87 -2.73
N LYS A 391 31.33 -21.93 -2.98
CA LYS A 391 32.02 -20.99 -3.88
C LYS A 391 32.15 -21.61 -5.27
N PHE A 392 31.55 -20.98 -6.27
CA PHE A 392 31.82 -21.25 -7.68
C PHE A 392 32.24 -19.96 -8.43
N PRO A 393 32.96 -20.07 -9.57
CA PRO A 393 33.97 -19.10 -9.97
C PRO A 393 33.44 -17.87 -10.71
N PRO A 394 34.24 -16.79 -10.83
CA PRO A 394 33.87 -15.58 -11.55
C PRO A 394 33.75 -15.81 -13.07
N ALA A 395 32.74 -15.18 -13.68
CA ALA A 395 32.68 -14.96 -15.12
C ALA A 395 33.55 -13.75 -15.52
N CYS A 396 33.91 -13.66 -16.79
CA CYS A 396 34.84 -12.67 -17.36
C CYS A 396 34.13 -11.38 -17.85
N PRO A 397 34.86 -10.35 -18.34
CA PRO A 397 34.63 -8.96 -17.92
C PRO A 397 33.58 -8.18 -18.73
N GLU A 398 33.26 -7.00 -18.19
CA GLU A 398 32.42 -5.95 -18.78
C GLU A 398 33.06 -5.32 -20.02
N GLU A 399 32.25 -5.00 -21.03
CA GLU A 399 32.63 -4.08 -22.11
C GLU A 399 32.30 -2.62 -21.72
N ALA A 400 33.20 -1.70 -22.03
CA ALA A 400 33.07 -0.30 -21.62
C ALA A 400 32.09 0.49 -22.51
N VAL A 401 31.19 1.25 -21.87
CA VAL A 401 30.37 2.28 -22.51
C VAL A 401 30.98 3.65 -22.18
N GLN A 402 31.02 4.55 -23.17
CA GLN A 402 31.69 5.85 -23.07
C GLN A 402 30.81 6.93 -22.43
N ASP A 403 31.47 7.92 -21.82
CA ASP A 403 30.88 8.98 -21.00
C ASP A 403 30.83 10.32 -21.77
N GLU A 404 29.64 10.93 -21.90
CA GLU A 404 29.44 12.23 -22.55
C GLU A 404 28.90 13.29 -21.58
N LYS A 405 29.86 14.11 -21.10
CA LYS A 405 29.79 15.54 -20.74
C LYS A 405 28.41 16.19 -20.60
N ARG A 406 28.24 16.90 -19.48
CA ARG A 406 27.35 18.06 -19.36
C ARG A 406 28.18 19.31 -19.02
N ASP A 407 27.86 20.42 -19.68
CA ASP A 407 28.51 21.71 -19.43
C ASP A 407 27.87 22.47 -18.26
N ASN A 408 28.70 23.23 -17.53
CA ASN A 408 28.26 24.20 -16.53
C ASN A 408 27.92 25.55 -17.18
N ILE A 409 26.97 26.28 -16.60
CA ILE A 409 26.74 27.70 -16.88
C ILE A 409 26.81 28.46 -15.55
N GLU A 410 27.86 29.25 -15.37
CA GLU A 410 27.93 30.27 -14.32
C GLU A 410 27.06 31.50 -14.69
N TYR A 411 26.60 32.25 -13.69
CA TYR A 411 26.04 33.58 -13.90
C TYR A 411 26.73 34.62 -13.01
N THR A 412 27.07 35.75 -13.62
CA THR A 412 27.97 36.77 -13.04
C THR A 412 27.26 37.81 -12.16
N ARG A 413 27.99 38.29 -11.13
CA ARG A 413 27.55 39.27 -10.11
C ARG A 413 28.08 40.68 -10.40
N ASN A 414 27.26 41.74 -10.24
CA ASN A 414 27.59 43.17 -10.03
C ASN A 414 26.28 44.03 -10.05
N GLY A 415 26.08 45.13 -9.32
CA GLY A 415 26.81 45.75 -8.20
C GLY A 415 26.40 47.23 -7.90
N THR A 416 26.47 47.66 -6.61
CA THR A 416 26.45 49.07 -6.08
C THR A 416 25.13 49.89 -6.05
N GLY A 417 24.99 50.89 -5.13
CA GLY A 417 23.87 51.87 -5.26
C GLY A 417 23.52 52.97 -4.22
N ALA A 418 23.84 52.91 -2.92
CA ALA A 418 23.69 53.98 -1.88
C ALA A 418 22.30 54.59 -1.50
N ARG A 419 22.01 54.56 -0.17
CA ARG A 419 21.23 55.47 0.76
C ARG A 419 20.30 56.59 0.21
N PRO A 420 19.21 57.00 0.94
CA PRO A 420 18.48 56.41 2.09
C PRO A 420 16.92 56.52 1.90
N ALA A 421 15.95 56.54 2.86
CA ALA A 421 15.89 56.53 4.34
C ALA A 421 14.52 56.03 4.91
N ALA A 422 14.55 55.51 6.15
CA ALA A 422 13.55 55.51 7.24
C ALA A 422 12.02 55.63 7.03
N ALA A 423 11.28 54.61 7.53
CA ALA A 423 10.25 54.74 8.59
C ALA A 423 9.93 53.36 9.22
N GLU A 424 9.57 53.29 10.50
CA GLU A 424 9.39 52.02 11.26
C GLU A 424 7.92 51.66 11.52
N GLY A 425 7.63 50.38 11.80
CA GLY A 425 6.29 49.90 12.17
C GLY A 425 6.28 48.50 12.81
N SER A 426 6.31 48.43 14.15
CA SER A 426 6.36 47.19 14.93
C SER A 426 5.03 46.42 14.98
N LYS A 427 5.09 45.08 15.08
CA LYS A 427 3.95 44.22 15.48
C LYS A 427 4.35 43.18 16.53
N GLU A 428 3.39 42.83 17.37
CA GLU A 428 3.56 41.99 18.57
C GLU A 428 3.78 40.51 18.24
N GLN A 429 4.58 39.83 19.06
CA GLN A 429 4.64 38.38 19.12
C GLN A 429 3.65 37.86 20.17
N ARG A 430 2.80 36.89 19.81
CA ARG A 430 2.10 36.04 20.78
C ARG A 430 2.87 34.73 20.96
N GLY A 431 3.27 34.43 22.19
CA GLY A 431 3.82 33.12 22.54
C GLY A 431 2.74 32.03 22.53
N TYR A 432 3.16 30.80 22.25
CA TYR A 432 2.36 29.59 22.48
C TYR A 432 2.91 28.87 23.71
N GLU A 433 2.07 28.64 24.71
CA GLU A 433 2.45 27.85 25.90
C GLU A 433 2.48 26.34 25.56
N LEU A 434 3.37 25.60 26.23
CA LEU A 434 3.43 24.15 26.09
C LEU A 434 2.40 23.49 27.01
N ALA A 435 1.63 22.53 26.48
CA ALA A 435 0.75 21.68 27.28
C ALA A 435 1.56 20.65 28.09
N ASP A 436 1.15 20.45 29.35
CA ASP A 436 1.73 19.49 30.29
C ASP A 436 1.49 18.03 29.85
N GLU A 437 2.45 17.16 30.12
CA GLU A 437 2.48 15.75 29.73
C GLU A 437 1.34 14.94 30.36
N LYS A 438 0.97 15.28 31.60
CA LYS A 438 -0.19 14.70 32.30
C LYS A 438 -1.51 14.98 31.58
N LEU A 439 -1.63 16.16 30.96
CA LEU A 439 -2.84 16.57 30.23
C LEU A 439 -3.00 15.77 28.93
N LEU A 440 -1.90 15.38 28.29
CA LEU A 440 -1.90 14.60 27.05
C LEU A 440 -2.56 13.23 27.24
N VAL A 441 -2.21 12.54 28.34
CA VAL A 441 -2.74 11.22 28.66
C VAL A 441 -4.18 11.31 29.19
N SER A 442 -4.52 12.30 30.03
CA SER A 442 -5.89 12.44 30.56
C SER A 442 -6.89 12.77 29.45
N THR A 443 -6.57 13.73 28.57
CA THR A 443 -7.44 14.20 27.47
C THR A 443 -7.75 13.08 26.45
N LEU A 444 -6.95 12.00 26.43
CA LEU A 444 -7.19 10.82 25.60
C LEU A 444 -7.86 9.67 26.36
N CYS A 445 -7.74 9.60 27.69
CA CYS A 445 -8.54 8.67 28.51
C CYS A 445 -10.00 9.12 28.65
N GLU A 446 -10.25 10.44 28.59
CA GLU A 446 -11.58 11.05 28.67
C GLU A 446 -12.28 11.14 27.28
N GLY A 447 -11.52 10.93 26.19
CA GLY A 447 -12.01 11.01 24.82
C GLY A 447 -12.37 9.65 24.22
N ASP A 448 -13.64 9.25 24.34
CA ASP A 448 -14.22 7.98 23.87
C ASP A 448 -14.13 7.81 22.34
N SER A 449 -12.95 7.42 21.86
CA SER A 449 -12.54 7.60 20.45
C SER A 449 -12.18 6.30 19.72
N GLY A 450 -12.24 5.14 20.38
CA GLY A 450 -12.13 3.80 19.77
C GLY A 450 -10.83 3.44 19.05
N LEU A 451 -9.91 4.39 18.87
CA LEU A 451 -8.71 4.28 18.03
C LEU A 451 -7.58 3.40 18.60
N LEU A 452 -7.57 3.24 19.92
CA LEU A 452 -6.59 2.45 20.67
C LEU A 452 -7.39 1.47 21.52
N SER A 453 -7.04 0.19 21.51
CA SER A 453 -7.66 -0.78 22.43
C SER A 453 -7.32 -0.45 23.89
N ALA A 454 -8.05 -1.06 24.84
CA ALA A 454 -7.69 -0.94 26.26
C ALA A 454 -6.24 -1.38 26.53
N ALA A 455 -5.81 -2.48 25.89
CA ALA A 455 -4.42 -2.91 25.91
C ALA A 455 -3.47 -1.85 25.32
N ASP A 456 -3.89 -1.12 24.28
CA ASP A 456 -3.13 -0.04 23.64
C ASP A 456 -2.93 1.19 24.53
N LEU A 457 -3.88 1.48 25.42
CA LEU A 457 -3.72 2.49 26.47
C LEU A 457 -2.85 1.98 27.63
N ASP A 458 -2.94 0.70 28.01
CA ASP A 458 -2.24 0.21 29.19
C ASP A 458 -0.70 0.11 29.04
N PHE A 459 -0.16 -0.35 27.90
CA PHE A 459 1.30 -0.22 27.68
C PHE A 459 1.76 1.22 27.50
N LEU A 460 0.91 2.15 27.01
CA LEU A 460 1.27 3.58 26.97
C LEU A 460 1.40 4.18 28.38
N ARG A 461 0.95 3.47 29.41
CA ARG A 461 1.14 3.77 30.84
C ARG A 461 2.27 2.96 31.50
N THR A 462 2.96 2.07 30.78
CA THR A 462 4.08 1.31 31.36
C THR A 462 5.33 2.19 31.53
N PRO A 463 6.15 2.00 32.59
CA PRO A 463 7.34 2.83 32.81
C PRO A 463 8.27 2.89 31.61
N ALA A 464 8.58 1.75 30.98
CA ALA A 464 9.41 1.67 29.79
C ALA A 464 8.87 2.46 28.58
N MET A 465 7.55 2.69 28.52
CA MET A 465 6.96 3.56 27.50
C MET A 465 6.91 5.02 27.95
N GLY A 466 6.86 5.30 29.25
CA GLY A 466 7.15 6.61 29.82
C GLY A 466 8.56 7.08 29.45
N ASP A 467 9.57 6.25 29.67
CA ASP A 467 10.97 6.53 29.31
C ASP A 467 11.11 6.86 27.79
N ILE A 468 10.39 6.14 26.93
CA ILE A 468 10.34 6.39 25.48
C ILE A 468 9.62 7.72 25.16
N LEU A 469 8.50 8.02 25.83
CA LEU A 469 7.76 9.26 25.63
C LEU A 469 8.54 10.48 26.12
N GLU A 470 9.27 10.37 27.24
CA GLU A 470 10.18 11.40 27.74
C GLU A 470 11.34 11.64 26.76
N MET A 471 11.98 10.58 26.25
CA MET A 471 13.00 10.67 25.19
C MET A 471 12.45 11.35 23.92
N VAL A 472 11.22 11.05 23.52
CA VAL A 472 10.55 11.68 22.37
C VAL A 472 10.18 13.15 22.65
N ASN A 473 9.82 13.49 23.88
CA ASN A 473 9.54 14.85 24.32
C ASN A 473 10.83 15.68 24.39
N GLN A 474 11.94 15.12 24.87
CA GLN A 474 13.27 15.73 24.82
C GLN A 474 13.69 15.97 23.37
N ARG A 475 13.64 14.95 22.51
CA ARG A 475 13.97 15.09 21.09
C ARG A 475 13.10 16.12 20.37
N ARG A 476 11.83 16.29 20.79
CA ARG A 476 10.95 17.37 20.32
C ARG A 476 11.42 18.75 20.79
N GLN A 477 11.91 18.89 22.02
CA GLN A 477 12.52 20.13 22.50
C GLN A 477 13.81 20.44 21.74
N ASP A 478 14.62 19.43 21.44
CA ASP A 478 15.83 19.54 20.63
C ASP A 478 15.50 19.95 19.18
N GLU A 479 14.51 19.31 18.53
CA GLU A 479 13.98 19.71 17.20
C GLU A 479 13.50 21.18 17.23
N VAL A 480 12.80 21.60 18.28
CA VAL A 480 12.29 22.98 18.41
C VAL A 480 13.43 23.98 18.65
N ALA A 481 14.45 23.61 19.42
CA ALA A 481 15.64 24.45 19.63
C ALA A 481 16.47 24.57 18.35
N GLU A 482 16.66 23.48 17.59
CA GLU A 482 17.33 23.50 16.30
C GLU A 482 16.55 24.33 15.28
N ILE A 483 15.24 24.12 15.16
CA ILE A 483 14.37 24.91 14.28
C ILE A 483 14.38 26.38 14.72
N TYR A 484 14.41 26.71 16.01
CA TYR A 484 14.55 28.08 16.49
C TYR A 484 15.89 28.70 16.08
N LEU A 485 17.00 27.97 16.20
CA LEU A 485 18.32 28.43 15.74
C LEU A 485 18.38 28.60 14.22
N GLN A 486 17.89 27.62 13.45
CA GLN A 486 17.80 27.68 11.98
C GLN A 486 16.89 28.82 11.50
N THR A 487 15.72 29.03 12.13
CA THR A 487 14.80 30.12 11.77
C THR A 487 15.28 31.48 12.26
N LYS A 488 16.07 31.55 13.34
CA LYS A 488 16.78 32.77 13.74
C LYS A 488 17.89 33.16 12.75
N GLY A 489 18.61 32.18 12.21
CA GLY A 489 19.52 32.39 11.07
C GLY A 489 18.77 32.81 9.81
N ARG A 490 17.75 32.04 9.41
CA ARG A 490 16.94 32.33 8.21
C ARG A 490 16.11 33.60 8.30
N THR A 491 15.77 34.12 9.48
CA THR A 491 15.16 35.46 9.61
C THR A 491 16.18 36.57 9.42
N GLN A 492 17.45 36.36 9.80
CA GLN A 492 18.53 37.28 9.44
C GLN A 492 18.83 37.25 7.93
N GLU A 493 18.86 36.06 7.32
CA GLU A 493 18.99 35.91 5.86
C GLU A 493 17.79 36.48 5.10
N ALA A 494 16.55 36.19 5.53
CA ALA A 494 15.35 36.72 4.91
C ALA A 494 15.22 38.24 5.08
N GLN A 495 15.63 38.80 6.21
CA GLN A 495 15.73 40.26 6.39
C GLN A 495 16.78 40.88 5.44
N ALA A 496 17.88 40.18 5.16
CA ALA A 496 18.85 40.63 4.17
C ALA A 496 18.29 40.56 2.74
N TYR A 497 17.68 39.44 2.34
CA TYR A 497 17.07 39.28 1.01
C TYR A 497 15.90 40.25 0.78
N GLN A 498 15.00 40.40 1.76
CA GLN A 498 13.88 41.35 1.67
C GLN A 498 14.39 42.81 1.60
N SER A 499 15.51 43.12 2.26
CA SER A 499 16.18 44.42 2.11
C SER A 499 16.84 44.63 0.75
N GLU A 500 17.33 43.58 0.07
CA GLU A 500 17.83 43.68 -1.32
C GLU A 500 16.67 43.81 -2.33
N GLU A 501 15.57 43.09 -2.11
CA GLU A 501 14.38 43.10 -2.96
C GLU A 501 13.69 44.49 -2.96
N GLU A 502 13.50 45.09 -1.77
CA GLU A 502 12.95 46.45 -1.66
C GLU A 502 13.85 47.51 -2.33
N GLU A 503 15.18 47.34 -2.28
CA GLU A 503 16.12 48.21 -3.00
C GLU A 503 15.96 48.11 -4.53
N ILE A 504 15.76 46.89 -5.05
CA ILE A 504 15.53 46.64 -6.49
C ILE A 504 14.19 47.26 -6.94
N VAL A 505 13.11 47.03 -6.19
CA VAL A 505 11.77 47.58 -6.50
C VAL A 505 11.79 49.11 -6.44
N ALA A 506 12.52 49.72 -5.50
CA ALA A 506 12.70 51.17 -5.43
C ALA A 506 13.44 51.74 -6.65
N LYS A 507 14.56 51.12 -7.06
CA LYS A 507 15.31 51.49 -8.28
C LYS A 507 14.43 51.37 -9.54
N PHE A 508 13.65 50.30 -9.66
CA PHE A 508 12.73 50.08 -10.78
C PHE A 508 11.63 51.16 -10.83
N ARG A 509 10.94 51.42 -9.71
CA ARG A 509 9.93 52.49 -9.59
C ARG A 509 10.50 53.88 -9.95
N HIS A 510 11.75 54.17 -9.60
CA HIS A 510 12.41 55.41 -10.04
C HIS A 510 12.67 55.43 -11.56
N LEU A 511 13.16 54.33 -12.14
CA LEU A 511 13.45 54.23 -13.58
C LEU A 511 12.17 54.41 -14.43
N VAL A 512 11.06 53.82 -13.98
CA VAL A 512 9.73 54.00 -14.59
C VAL A 512 9.32 55.49 -14.52
N LYS A 513 9.33 56.11 -13.34
CA LYS A 513 9.01 57.55 -13.16
C LYS A 513 9.89 58.47 -14.02
N LYS A 514 11.17 58.12 -14.22
CA LYS A 514 12.08 58.88 -15.10
C LYS A 514 11.66 58.76 -16.57
N LYS A 515 11.42 57.53 -17.06
CA LYS A 515 10.99 57.27 -18.45
C LYS A 515 9.63 57.88 -18.76
N THR A 516 8.64 57.76 -17.86
CA THR A 516 7.30 58.33 -18.07
C THR A 516 7.33 59.85 -18.08
N LYS A 517 8.09 60.50 -17.19
CA LYS A 517 8.26 61.96 -17.23
C LYS A 517 8.84 62.44 -18.58
N THR A 518 9.97 61.87 -19.02
CA THR A 518 10.58 62.26 -20.31
C THR A 518 9.69 62.00 -21.53
N LYS A 519 8.72 61.08 -21.45
CA LYS A 519 7.73 60.86 -22.51
C LYS A 519 6.54 61.80 -22.41
N LEU A 520 6.00 62.04 -21.21
CA LEU A 520 4.96 63.04 -20.99
C LEU A 520 5.40 64.44 -21.41
N ASP A 521 6.66 64.81 -21.16
CA ASP A 521 7.24 66.08 -21.59
C ASP A 521 7.34 66.18 -23.14
N ALA A 522 7.46 65.04 -23.86
CA ALA A 522 7.47 64.97 -25.32
C ALA A 522 6.05 64.93 -25.92
N ASP A 523 5.14 64.15 -25.35
CA ASP A 523 3.74 64.08 -25.76
C ASP A 523 2.98 65.41 -25.46
N ALA A 524 3.43 66.15 -24.44
CA ALA A 524 3.00 67.55 -24.18
C ALA A 524 3.44 68.52 -25.28
N GLN A 525 4.56 68.27 -25.97
CA GLN A 525 4.95 69.06 -27.15
C GLN A 525 4.16 68.64 -28.39
N ALA A 526 3.84 67.34 -28.54
CA ALA A 526 3.02 66.83 -29.64
C ALA A 526 1.56 67.30 -29.59
N THR A 527 0.99 67.50 -28.39
CA THR A 527 -0.43 67.86 -28.20
C THR A 527 -0.83 69.28 -28.60
N LYS A 528 0.06 70.05 -29.25
CA LYS A 528 -0.33 71.23 -30.05
C LYS A 528 -0.99 70.87 -31.39
N ALA A 529 -0.84 69.63 -31.88
CA ALA A 529 -1.63 69.08 -32.97
C ALA A 529 -2.86 68.35 -32.40
N GLY A 530 -4.06 68.82 -32.74
CA GLY A 530 -5.30 68.39 -32.08
C GLY A 530 -5.84 67.04 -32.54
N ASP A 531 -5.47 65.94 -31.89
CA ASP A 531 -6.15 64.64 -32.08
C ASP A 531 -6.09 63.75 -30.81
N ARG A 532 -6.66 64.26 -29.71
CA ARG A 532 -6.60 63.63 -28.37
C ARG A 532 -7.11 62.18 -28.32
N VAL A 533 -8.08 61.82 -29.17
CA VAL A 533 -8.67 60.46 -29.19
C VAL A 533 -7.68 59.43 -29.72
N LYS A 534 -6.91 59.75 -30.78
CA LYS A 534 -5.87 58.87 -31.31
C LYS A 534 -4.72 58.68 -30.31
N LEU A 535 -4.35 59.73 -29.58
CA LEU A 535 -3.33 59.65 -28.53
C LEU A 535 -3.76 58.74 -27.36
N ALA A 536 -5.02 58.84 -26.92
CA ALA A 536 -5.57 57.96 -25.90
C ALA A 536 -5.56 56.48 -26.34
N ALA A 537 -6.03 56.19 -27.56
CA ALA A 537 -6.03 54.84 -28.12
C ALA A 537 -4.59 54.27 -28.24
N ALA A 538 -3.66 55.03 -28.81
CA ALA A 538 -2.26 54.61 -28.94
C ALA A 538 -1.55 54.41 -27.58
N THR A 539 -1.98 55.13 -26.55
CA THR A 539 -1.47 54.95 -25.18
C THR A 539 -2.01 53.65 -24.57
N ALA A 540 -3.31 53.37 -24.71
CA ALA A 540 -3.92 52.14 -24.23
C ALA A 540 -3.30 50.87 -24.85
N THR A 541 -3.16 50.83 -26.18
CA THR A 541 -2.53 49.69 -26.88
C THR A 541 -1.06 49.47 -26.44
N ARG A 542 -0.33 50.55 -26.14
CA ARG A 542 1.06 50.45 -25.66
C ARG A 542 1.18 49.99 -24.21
N LEU A 543 0.27 50.40 -23.32
CA LEU A 543 0.20 49.88 -21.96
C LEU A 543 -0.11 48.37 -21.97
N GLN A 544 -1.04 47.93 -22.83
CA GLN A 544 -1.40 46.52 -22.96
C GLN A 544 -0.26 45.64 -23.51
N GLY A 545 0.59 46.17 -24.39
CA GLY A 545 1.83 45.50 -24.79
C GLY A 545 2.80 45.31 -23.61
N VAL A 546 3.04 46.38 -22.83
CA VAL A 546 3.94 46.34 -21.65
C VAL A 546 3.45 45.38 -20.57
N VAL A 547 2.14 45.23 -20.37
CA VAL A 547 1.57 44.20 -19.48
C VAL A 547 1.84 42.79 -20.03
N THR A 548 1.63 42.58 -21.33
CA THR A 548 1.84 41.28 -21.99
C THR A 548 3.31 40.82 -21.88
N ASP A 549 4.26 41.72 -22.16
CA ASP A 549 5.70 41.45 -22.08
C ASP A 549 6.15 41.09 -20.64
N MET A 550 5.45 41.59 -19.61
CA MET A 550 5.77 41.30 -18.21
C MET A 550 5.05 40.07 -17.65
N SER A 551 3.84 39.72 -18.14
CA SER A 551 3.20 38.43 -17.79
C SER A 551 4.01 37.22 -18.27
N ILE A 552 4.75 37.34 -19.37
CA ILE A 552 5.68 36.29 -19.85
C ILE A 552 6.83 36.04 -18.86
N LEU A 553 7.09 36.95 -17.91
CA LEU A 553 8.14 36.85 -16.90
C LEU A 553 7.61 36.43 -15.51
N SER A 554 6.29 36.31 -15.30
CA SER A 554 5.70 36.20 -13.96
C SER A 554 5.09 34.84 -13.60
N GLU A 555 5.21 33.80 -14.43
CA GLU A 555 4.49 32.52 -14.25
C GLU A 555 4.74 31.78 -12.91
N ASN A 556 5.81 32.10 -12.17
CA ASN A 556 6.12 31.48 -10.87
C ASN A 556 6.33 32.47 -9.71
N ASP A 557 6.09 33.78 -9.89
CA ASP A 557 6.32 34.79 -8.84
C ASP A 557 5.02 35.47 -8.39
N VAL A 558 4.66 35.28 -7.12
CA VAL A 558 3.40 35.79 -6.54
C VAL A 558 3.46 37.29 -6.24
N HIS A 559 4.64 37.85 -5.93
CA HIS A 559 4.79 39.28 -5.67
C HIS A 559 4.81 40.10 -6.96
N LEU A 560 5.46 39.61 -8.01
CA LEU A 560 5.44 40.28 -9.33
C LEU A 560 4.02 40.37 -9.90
N ASN A 561 3.20 39.33 -9.73
CA ASN A 561 1.80 39.34 -10.18
C ASN A 561 0.91 40.29 -9.36
N ALA A 562 1.18 40.49 -8.07
CA ALA A 562 0.49 41.51 -7.27
C ALA A 562 0.82 42.93 -7.75
N LEU A 563 2.09 43.19 -8.09
CA LEU A 563 2.60 44.47 -8.60
C LEU A 563 2.23 44.73 -10.08
N LEU A 564 1.67 43.74 -10.78
CA LEU A 564 1.07 43.86 -12.12
C LEU A 564 -0.44 44.17 -12.07
N HIS A 565 -1.06 44.09 -10.89
CA HIS A 565 -2.50 44.26 -10.68
C HIS A 565 -2.87 45.61 -10.01
N GLU A 566 -1.87 46.40 -9.62
CA GLU A 566 -1.96 47.78 -9.08
C GLU A 566 -1.63 48.83 -10.15
#